data_AF-A0A258X0A0-F1
#
_entry.id   AF-A0A258X0A0-F1
#
_cell.length_a   1.000
_cell.length_b   1.000
_cell.length_c   1.000
_cell.angle_alpha   90.00
_cell.angle_beta   90.00
_cell.angle_gamma   90.00
#
_symmetry.space_group_name_H-M   'P 1'
#
loop_
_entity.id
_entity.type
_entity.pdbx_description
1 polymer ?
#
loop_
_entity_poly.entity_id
_entity_poly.type
_entity_poly.pdbx_seq_one_letter_code
_entity_poly.pdbx_strand_id
1 'polypeptide(L)'
;MAYEVITYEDVAVFNYVLPEKKEKEQVEREMTLVWEDSLEKFFEAYGSEKPYKITTFDMERQKNKFIADIEDKNDAIIDEVDEEISRKMKFSFDYTSPTYED
;
A
#
# COMPACT_ATOMS: atom_id res chain seq x y z
N MET A 1 25.60 19.60 2.47
CA MET A 1 24.95 18.42 3.09
C MET A 1 24.07 17.82 2.02
N ALA A 2 24.23 16.54 1.70
CA ALA A 2 23.31 15.84 0.81
C ALA A 2 22.11 15.37 1.66
N TYR A 3 20.90 15.51 1.12
CA TYR A 3 19.69 15.03 1.76
C TYR A 3 19.39 13.64 1.21
N GLU A 4 19.33 12.64 2.08
CA GLU A 4 19.17 11.25 1.66
C GLU A 4 17.80 10.72 2.10
N VAL A 5 17.21 9.87 1.25
CA VAL A 5 15.99 9.11 1.55
C VAL A 5 16.26 7.67 1.22
N ILE A 6 15.99 6.79 2.18
CA ILE A 6 16.02 5.35 1.97
C ILE A 6 14.58 4.93 1.66
N THR A 7 14.40 4.16 0.60
CA THR A 7 13.11 3.62 0.19
C THR A 7 13.23 2.12 0.00
N TYR A 8 12.16 1.39 0.26
CA TYR A 8 12.11 -0.05 0.07
C TYR A 8 10.69 -0.46 -0.35
N GLU A 9 10.60 -1.57 -1.05
CA GLU A 9 9.31 -2.14 -1.46
C GLU A 9 8.89 -3.19 -0.45
N ASP A 10 7.62 -3.11 -0.03
CA ASP A 10 7.03 -4.10 0.85
C ASP A 10 5.58 -4.40 0.47
N VAL A 11 5.13 -5.59 0.85
CA VAL A 11 3.75 -6.02 0.59
C VAL A 11 2.89 -5.65 1.79
N ALA A 12 1.98 -4.70 1.59
CA ALA A 12 0.97 -4.36 2.57
C ALA A 12 -0.23 -5.31 2.44
N VAL A 13 -0.63 -5.92 3.56
CA VAL A 13 -1.76 -6.86 3.62
C VAL A 13 -2.98 -6.17 4.23
N PHE A 14 -3.96 -5.85 3.40
CA PHE A 14 -5.23 -5.27 3.78
C PHE A 14 -6.21 -6.38 4.16
N ASN A 15 -6.65 -6.39 5.42
CA ASN A 15 -7.57 -7.39 5.94
C ASN A 15 -8.98 -6.79 6.00
N TYR A 16 -9.97 -7.46 5.42
CA TYR A 16 -11.37 -7.03 5.44
C TYR A 16 -12.33 -8.19 5.66
N VAL A 17 -13.56 -7.90 6.07
CA VAL A 17 -14.62 -8.90 6.29
C VAL A 17 -15.82 -8.48 5.47
N LEU A 18 -16.28 -9.37 4.59
CA LEU A 18 -17.51 -9.13 3.84
C LEU A 18 -18.73 -9.44 4.71
N PRO A 19 -19.83 -8.68 4.62
CA PRO A 19 -21.00 -8.90 5.45
C PRO A 19 -21.62 -10.31 5.31
N GLU A 20 -21.48 -10.94 4.15
CA GLU A 20 -21.96 -12.31 3.89
C GLU A 20 -21.01 -13.41 4.40
N LYS A 21 -19.72 -13.10 4.58
CA LYS A 21 -18.71 -14.07 5.00
C LYS A 21 -18.14 -13.67 6.36
N LYS A 22 -18.32 -14.54 7.36
CA LYS A 22 -17.72 -14.35 8.70
C LYS A 22 -16.19 -14.52 8.72
N GLU A 23 -15.58 -14.84 7.59
CA GLU A 23 -14.14 -15.04 7.46
C GLU A 23 -13.45 -13.77 6.95
N LYS A 24 -12.23 -13.56 7.42
CA LYS A 24 -11.38 -12.44 6.99
C LYS A 24 -10.80 -12.76 5.62
N GLU A 25 -11.05 -11.89 4.65
CA GLU A 25 -10.35 -11.89 3.38
C GLU A 25 -9.16 -10.93 3.44
N GLN A 26 -8.19 -11.18 2.56
CA GLN A 26 -6.95 -10.44 2.48
C GLN A 26 -6.73 -9.96 1.04
N VAL A 27 -6.27 -8.72 0.91
CA VAL A 27 -5.78 -8.16 -0.34
C VAL A 27 -4.37 -7.68 -0.09
N GLU A 28 -3.44 -8.14 -0.92
CA GLU A 28 -2.03 -7.78 -0.83
C GLU A 28 -1.73 -6.74 -1.92
N ARG A 29 -1.03 -5.66 -1.55
CA ARG A 29 -0.54 -4.66 -2.49
C ARG A 29 0.92 -4.35 -2.21
N GLU A 30 1.72 -4.28 -3.26
CA GLU A 30 3.09 -3.79 -3.17
C GLU A 30 3.08 -2.27 -3.01
N MET A 31 3.75 -1.77 -1.98
CA MET A 31 3.86 -0.35 -1.66
C MET A 31 5.32 0.04 -1.49
N THR A 32 5.64 1.27 -1.86
CA THR A 32 6.98 1.83 -1.62
C THR A 32 6.95 2.57 -0.29
N LEU A 33 7.78 2.15 0.65
CA LEU A 33 7.86 2.76 1.98
C LEU A 33 9.14 3.57 2.11
N VAL A 34 9.04 4.67 2.85
CA VAL A 34 10.17 5.54 3.19
C VAL A 34 10.72 5.12 4.55
N TRP A 35 12.03 4.96 4.63
CA TRP A 35 12.76 4.78 5.88
C TRP A 35 13.46 6.08 6.26
N GLU A 36 13.09 6.62 7.43
CA GLU A 36 13.58 7.92 7.90
C GLU A 36 14.81 7.82 8.82
N ASP A 37 15.19 6.61 9.22
CA ASP A 37 16.26 6.34 10.17
C ASP A 37 17.56 5.92 9.44
N SER A 38 18.51 5.30 10.14
CA SER A 38 19.76 4.82 9.54
C SER A 38 19.60 3.48 8.79
N LEU A 39 20.50 3.22 7.83
CA LEU A 39 20.62 1.92 7.15
C LEU A 39 20.91 0.77 8.13
N GLU A 40 21.68 1.02 9.19
CA GLU A 40 21.96 -0.01 10.20
C GLU A 40 20.66 -0.52 10.84
N LYS A 41 19.78 0.41 11.26
CA LYS A 41 18.47 0.05 11.80
C LYS A 41 17.57 -0.59 10.76
N PHE A 42 17.69 -0.20 9.50
CA PHE A 42 16.96 -0.83 8.40
C PHE A 42 17.34 -2.32 8.28
N PHE A 43 18.64 -2.64 8.32
CA PHE A 43 19.11 -4.03 8.27
C PHE A 43 18.77 -4.83 9.52
N GLU A 44 18.75 -4.20 10.70
CA GLU A 44 18.26 -4.86 11.93
C GLU A 44 16.77 -5.21 11.83
N ALA A 45 15.95 -4.33 11.23
CA ALA A 45 14.52 -4.51 11.14
C ALA A 45 14.08 -5.50 10.06
N TYR A 46 14.64 -5.40 8.85
CA TYR A 46 14.21 -6.17 7.67
C TYR A 46 15.21 -7.22 7.21
N GLY A 47 16.40 -7.26 7.81
CA GLY A 47 17.51 -8.07 7.35
C GLY A 47 18.29 -7.38 6.21
N SER A 48 19.56 -7.73 6.08
CA SER A 48 20.46 -7.18 5.06
C SER A 48 20.13 -7.59 3.63
N GLU A 49 19.19 -8.53 3.44
CA GLU A 49 18.77 -9.04 2.14
C GLU A 49 17.58 -8.27 1.55
N LYS A 50 16.90 -7.42 2.34
CA LYS A 50 15.76 -6.64 1.86
C LYS A 50 16.24 -5.62 0.83
N PRO A 51 15.69 -5.62 -0.41
CA PRO A 51 16.07 -4.63 -1.41
C PRO A 51 15.65 -3.23 -0.95
N TYR A 52 16.60 -2.30 -1.01
CA TYR A 52 16.39 -0.90 -0.68
C TYR A 52 17.07 -0.01 -1.73
N LYS A 53 16.62 1.23 -1.81
CA LYS A 53 17.16 2.25 -2.71
C LYS A 53 17.39 3.54 -1.93
N ILE A 54 18.63 4.02 -1.99
CA ILE A 54 19.02 5.33 -1.45
C ILE A 54 18.91 6.34 -2.59
N THR A 55 18.13 7.39 -2.37
CA THR A 55 18.06 8.53 -3.28
C THR A 55 18.63 9.75 -2.57
N THR A 56 19.63 10.38 -3.19
CA THR A 56 20.28 11.57 -2.66
C THR A 56 19.81 12.81 -3.40
N PHE A 57 19.66 13.91 -2.68
CA PHE A 57 19.14 15.18 -3.18
C PHE A 57 20.05 16.32 -2.76
N ASP A 58 20.21 17.29 -3.66
CA ASP A 58 20.98 18.51 -3.40
C ASP A 58 20.21 19.50 -2.53
N MET A 59 18.87 19.40 -2.52
CA MET A 59 17.97 20.31 -1.80
C MET A 59 16.92 19.54 -0.99
N GLU A 60 16.69 20.01 0.24
CA GLU A 60 15.65 19.49 1.14
C GLU A 60 14.26 19.52 0.51
N ARG A 61 13.95 20.56 -0.27
CA ARG A 61 12.66 20.65 -0.96
C ARG A 61 12.44 19.52 -1.97
N GLN A 62 13.50 19.06 -2.64
CA GLN A 62 13.40 17.92 -3.57
C GLN A 62 13.20 16.62 -2.80
N LYS A 63 13.92 16.43 -1.69
CA LYS A 63 13.73 15.32 -0.76
C LYS A 63 12.28 15.24 -0.29
N ASN A 64 11.74 16.35 0.22
CA ASN A 64 10.37 16.40 0.76
C ASN A 64 9.33 16.18 -0.33
N LYS A 65 9.55 16.73 -1.54
CA LYS A 65 8.67 16.44 -2.67
C LYS A 65 8.69 14.97 -3.05
N PHE A 66 9.86 14.34 -3.08
CA PHE A 66 9.97 12.91 -3.40
C PHE A 66 9.24 12.03 -2.38
N ILE A 67 9.31 12.36 -1.09
CA ILE A 67 8.56 11.67 -0.03
C ILE A 67 7.05 11.84 -0.27
N ALA A 68 6.58 13.07 -0.50
CA ALA A 68 5.18 13.33 -0.80
C ALA A 68 4.70 12.56 -2.05
N ASP A 69 5.51 12.52 -3.12
CA ASP A 69 5.18 11.77 -4.34
C ASP A 69 5.08 10.24 -4.09
N ILE A 70 5.75 9.71 -3.05
CA ILE A 70 5.60 8.31 -2.62
C ILE A 70 4.34 8.12 -1.80
N GLU A 71 4.06 9.03 -0.86
CA GLU A 71 2.86 9.02 -0.04
C GLU A 71 1.60 9.10 -0.93
N ASP A 72 1.56 10.03 -1.89
CA ASP A 72 0.45 10.16 -2.84
C ASP A 72 0.19 8.86 -3.64
N LYS A 73 1.25 8.12 -4.01
CA LYS A 73 1.10 6.82 -4.70
C LYS A 73 0.56 5.74 -3.78
N ASN A 74 1.03 5.72 -2.55
CA ASN A 74 0.56 4.79 -1.54
C ASN A 74 -0.91 5.04 -1.20
N ASP A 75 -1.32 6.31 -1.07
CA ASP A 75 -2.71 6.69 -0.85
C ASP A 75 -3.60 6.25 -2.02
N ALA A 76 -3.15 6.42 -3.27
CA ALA A 76 -3.89 5.93 -4.43
C ALA A 76 -4.09 4.40 -4.42
N ILE A 77 -3.11 3.63 -3.91
CA ILE A 77 -3.23 2.17 -3.75
C ILE A 77 -4.27 1.84 -2.68
N ILE A 78 -4.28 2.58 -1.57
CA ILE A 78 -5.26 2.41 -0.50
C ILE A 78 -6.67 2.70 -1.03
N ASP A 79 -6.85 3.82 -1.74
CA ASP A 79 -8.12 4.18 -2.36
C ASP A 79 -8.62 3.09 -3.33
N GLU A 80 -7.73 2.51 -4.15
CA GLU A 80 -8.10 1.41 -5.05
C GLU A 80 -8.56 0.16 -4.29
N VAL A 81 -7.87 -0.19 -3.20
CA VAL A 81 -8.25 -1.30 -2.32
C VAL A 81 -9.61 -1.03 -1.68
N ASP A 82 -9.85 0.17 -1.18
CA ASP A 82 -11.11 0.56 -0.57
C ASP A 82 -12.26 0.55 -1.57
N GLU A 83 -12.03 0.99 -2.81
CA GLU A 83 -13.00 0.89 -3.90
C GLU A 83 -13.28 -0.57 -4.29
N GLU A 84 -12.27 -1.44 -4.30
CA GLU A 84 -12.43 -2.87 -4.54
C GLU A 84 -13.29 -3.52 -3.46
N ILE A 85 -12.98 -3.26 -2.19
CA ILE A 85 -13.73 -3.76 -1.03
C ILE A 85 -15.17 -3.22 -1.06
N SER A 86 -15.35 -1.92 -1.32
CA SER A 86 -16.65 -1.27 -1.41
C SER A 86 -17.51 -1.86 -2.53
N ARG A 87 -16.92 -2.16 -3.69
CA ARG A 87 -17.61 -2.87 -4.78
C ARG A 87 -18.07 -4.25 -4.32
N LYS A 88 -17.19 -5.02 -3.67
CA LYS A 88 -17.55 -6.34 -3.13
C LYS A 88 -18.69 -6.26 -2.10
N MET A 89 -18.73 -5.23 -1.25
CA MET A 89 -19.83 -4.99 -0.31
C MET A 89 -21.13 -4.51 -0.96
N LYS A 90 -21.06 -3.72 -2.04
CA LYS A 90 -22.24 -3.16 -2.72
C LYS A 90 -22.98 -4.20 -3.58
N PHE A 91 -22.25 -5.16 -4.15
CA PHE A 91 -22.82 -6.25 -4.94
C PHE A 91 -23.17 -7.50 -4.11
N SER A 92 -22.76 -7.57 -2.84
CA SER A 92 -23.28 -8.53 -1.85
C SER A 92 -24.64 -8.13 -1.27
N PHE A 93 -25.38 -7.27 -1.97
CA PHE A 93 -26.80 -7.01 -1.75
C PHE A 93 -27.55 -7.53 -2.97
N ASP A 94 -28.01 -8.78 -2.89
CA ASP A 94 -29.05 -9.40 -3.74
C ASP A 94 -29.02 -9.05 -5.24
N TYR A 95 -28.13 -9.67 -6.03
CA TYR A 95 -28.42 -9.85 -7.46
C TYR A 95 -29.05 -11.22 -7.69
N THR A 96 -30.33 -11.35 -7.35
CA THR A 96 -31.21 -12.31 -8.05
C THR A 96 -31.74 -11.59 -9.28
N SER A 97 -31.10 -11.82 -10.44
CA SER A 97 -31.76 -11.54 -11.72
C SER A 97 -33.11 -12.25 -11.70
N PRO A 98 -34.23 -11.62 -12.14
CA PRO A 98 -35.45 -12.37 -12.33
C PRO A 98 -35.16 -13.43 -13.38
N THR A 99 -35.24 -14.70 -12.99
CA THR A 99 -35.39 -15.80 -13.94
C THR A 99 -36.75 -15.59 -14.58
N TYR A 100 -36.78 -15.19 -15.85
CA TYR A 100 -37.99 -15.30 -16.64
C TYR A 100 -38.25 -16.80 -16.79
N GLU A 101 -39.28 -17.31 -16.11
CA GLU A 101 -39.84 -18.62 -16.43
C GLU A 101 -40.57 -18.51 -17.77
N ASP A 102 -40.26 -19.43 -18.68
CA ASP A 102 -40.98 -19.63 -19.96
C ASP A 102 -42.25 -20.45 -19.74
#